data_AF-A0A2S2PD86-F1
#
_entry.id   AF-A0A2S2PD86-F1
#
_cell.length_a   1.000
_cell.length_b   1.000
_cell.length_c   1.000
_cell.angle_alpha   90.00
_cell.angle_beta   90.00
_cell.angle_gamma   90.00
#
_symmetry.space_group_name_H-M   'P 1'
#
loop_
_entity.id
_entity.type
_entity.pdbx_description
1 polymer ?
#
loop_
_entity_poly.entity_id
_entity_poly.type
_entity_poly.pdbx_seq_one_letter_code
_entity_poly.pdbx_strand_id
1 'polypeptide(L)'
;MEAAKEHTISHYLPILDDLSIKRTIPREGGSHYVSHLYSSICISFQPNIIIDAKLGYLWHFKLNLAAVTRIIMDKCSLIDFLLLRPNSKDITLEVLQHMILQKTSNLIEIGNVFDHLNIVYKKHLNNHIMNTSPLSNDYMIVAESLQCKVVIEQLDVYKHVFVKLVDKLENTKDDKKFAVSILVEYIRSLTDNKITIEHFLYELLINCLVINKMYFQLHQMVQYHIVIDSKPLACLLLSLESLYSPAHQMALDMLHRLNTAHEEIVEVLLSKNQVISSMRYMSKHNMLDHSTYRKLTEVAISTNNSKILHSTKEEFLQRNVTSNDEFDTNSRG
;
A
#
# COMPACT_ATOMS: atom_id res chain seq x y z
N MET A 1 -52.29 -12.37 33.65
CA MET A 1 -51.14 -11.47 33.37
C MET A 1 -49.96 -12.36 33.08
N GLU A 2 -49.76 -12.71 31.82
CA GLU A 2 -48.59 -13.46 31.39
C GLU A 2 -48.10 -12.78 30.12
N ALA A 3 -46.91 -12.20 30.21
CA ALA A 3 -46.33 -11.36 29.18
C ALA A 3 -45.91 -12.24 27.99
N ALA A 4 -46.49 -11.96 26.82
CA ALA A 4 -46.13 -12.60 25.56
C ALA A 4 -44.66 -12.26 25.22
N LYS A 5 -43.80 -13.27 25.33
CA LYS A 5 -42.47 -13.28 24.71
C LYS A 5 -42.63 -13.51 23.21
N GLU A 6 -42.65 -12.47 22.39
CA GLU A 6 -42.51 -12.62 20.94
C GLU A 6 -41.72 -11.44 20.37
N HIS A 7 -40.41 -11.60 20.27
CA HIS A 7 -39.53 -10.81 19.39
C HIS A 7 -38.62 -11.76 18.60
N THR A 8 -39.19 -12.86 18.10
CA THR A 8 -38.53 -13.69 17.08
C THR A 8 -38.80 -13.06 15.72
N ILE A 9 -37.82 -12.30 15.21
CA ILE A 9 -37.84 -11.81 13.83
C ILE A 9 -37.71 -13.03 12.92
N SER A 10 -38.83 -13.45 12.33
CA SER A 10 -38.87 -14.50 11.33
C SER A 10 -38.34 -13.97 10.00
N HIS A 11 -37.15 -14.41 9.59
CA HIS A 11 -36.62 -14.11 8.26
C HIS A 11 -37.33 -14.99 7.23
N TYR A 12 -38.21 -14.39 6.43
CA TYR A 12 -38.83 -15.07 5.29
C TYR A 12 -37.85 -15.07 4.11
N LEU A 13 -37.44 -16.25 3.67
CA LEU A 13 -36.69 -16.41 2.42
C LEU A 13 -37.66 -16.26 1.25
N PRO A 14 -37.33 -15.46 0.22
CA PRO A 14 -38.18 -15.32 -0.95
C PRO A 14 -38.29 -16.68 -1.65
N ILE A 15 -39.54 -17.10 -1.89
CA ILE A 15 -39.87 -18.35 -2.59
C ILE A 15 -39.62 -18.23 -4.10
N LEU A 16 -39.48 -17.00 -4.60
CA LEU A 16 -39.30 -16.64 -6.01
C LEU A 16 -37.98 -15.89 -6.20
N ASP A 17 -37.36 -16.10 -7.36
CA ASP A 17 -36.16 -15.36 -7.77
C ASP A 17 -36.45 -13.86 -7.93
N ASP A 18 -35.41 -13.03 -7.79
CA ASP A 18 -35.47 -11.58 -7.99
C ASP A 18 -36.05 -11.24 -9.38
N LEU A 19 -37.32 -10.81 -9.42
CA LEU A 19 -37.97 -10.37 -10.65
C LEU A 19 -37.57 -8.93 -10.96
N SER A 20 -37.00 -8.70 -12.16
CA SER A 20 -36.80 -7.35 -12.66
C SER A 20 -38.14 -6.70 -12.99
N ILE A 21 -38.33 -5.42 -12.64
CA ILE A 21 -39.51 -4.65 -13.05
C ILE A 21 -39.48 -4.49 -14.57
N LYS A 22 -40.11 -5.42 -15.27
CA LYS A 22 -40.39 -5.31 -16.70
C LYS A 22 -41.68 -4.53 -16.86
N ARG A 23 -41.78 -3.75 -17.95
CA ARG A 23 -43.02 -3.04 -18.30
C ARG A 23 -44.20 -4.01 -18.44
N THR A 24 -43.95 -5.30 -18.69
CA THR A 24 -44.94 -6.37 -18.68
C THR A 24 -44.58 -7.44 -17.66
N ILE A 25 -45.46 -7.67 -16.68
CA ILE A 25 -45.29 -8.69 -15.65
C ILE A 25 -46.27 -9.84 -15.94
N PRO A 26 -45.79 -11.09 -16.09
CA PRO A 26 -46.66 -12.25 -16.26
C PRO A 26 -47.37 -12.57 -14.94
N ARG A 27 -48.69 -12.78 -15.01
CA ARG A 27 -49.49 -13.30 -13.89
C ARG A 27 -49.70 -14.81 -14.05
N GLU A 28 -49.92 -15.50 -12.94
CA GLU A 28 -50.46 -16.85 -12.96
C GLU A 28 -51.74 -16.88 -13.81
N GLY A 29 -51.77 -17.74 -14.83
CA GLY A 29 -52.84 -17.79 -15.83
C GLY A 29 -52.53 -17.14 -17.19
N GLY A 30 -51.28 -16.72 -17.45
CA GLY A 30 -50.83 -16.33 -18.79
C GLY A 30 -51.24 -14.92 -19.26
N SER A 31 -51.80 -14.10 -18.36
CA SER A 31 -52.10 -12.69 -18.66
C SER A 31 -50.88 -11.80 -18.37
N HIS A 32 -50.67 -10.77 -19.20
CA HIS A 32 -49.62 -9.78 -19.01
C HIS A 32 -50.20 -8.47 -18.48
N TYR A 33 -49.65 -7.97 -17.38
CA TYR A 33 -50.00 -6.66 -16.85
C TYR A 33 -48.95 -5.62 -17.23
N VAL A 34 -49.39 -4.46 -17.73
CA VAL A 34 -48.51 -3.33 -18.01
C VAL A 34 -48.24 -2.55 -16.72
N SER A 35 -47.02 -2.65 -16.21
CA SER A 35 -46.59 -1.90 -15.03
C SER A 35 -46.46 -0.42 -15.37
N HIS A 36 -47.27 0.41 -14.71
CA HIS A 36 -47.13 1.87 -14.73
C HIS A 36 -46.12 2.26 -13.65
N LEU A 37 -44.85 2.31 -14.04
CA LEU A 37 -43.79 2.92 -13.24
C LEU A 37 -44.25 4.32 -12.80
N TYR A 38 -44.09 4.63 -11.50
CA TYR A 38 -44.51 5.90 -10.88
C TYR A 38 -46.02 6.16 -10.78
N SER A 39 -46.84 5.10 -10.80
CA SER A 39 -48.27 5.24 -10.50
C SER A 39 -48.51 5.73 -9.06
N SER A 40 -49.58 6.49 -8.85
CA SER A 40 -49.96 7.05 -7.54
C SER A 40 -50.29 6.00 -6.46
N ILE A 41 -50.45 4.74 -6.85
CA ILE A 41 -50.67 3.57 -5.99
C ILE A 41 -49.36 2.91 -5.52
N CYS A 42 -48.21 3.29 -6.08
CA CYS A 42 -46.91 2.82 -5.61
C CYS A 42 -46.48 3.65 -4.40
N ILE A 43 -46.33 3.00 -3.25
CA ILE A 43 -45.89 3.64 -2.02
C ILE A 43 -44.39 3.36 -1.85
N SER A 44 -43.58 4.41 -1.83
CA SER A 44 -42.13 4.29 -1.59
C SER A 44 -41.83 4.34 -0.09
N PHE A 45 -41.16 3.33 0.41
CA PHE A 45 -40.56 3.31 1.75
C PHE A 45 -39.04 3.47 1.64
N GLN A 46 -38.49 4.41 2.40
CA GLN A 46 -37.05 4.61 2.46
C GLN A 46 -36.36 3.40 3.13
N PRO A 47 -35.12 3.07 2.74
CA PRO A 47 -34.32 3.75 1.72
C PRO A 47 -34.62 3.31 0.28
N ASN A 48 -35.18 2.12 0.07
CA ASN A 48 -35.23 1.52 -1.27
C ASN A 48 -36.32 0.45 -1.48
N ILE A 49 -37.43 0.53 -0.76
CA ILE A 49 -38.56 -0.38 -0.92
C ILE A 49 -39.69 0.35 -1.66
N ILE A 50 -40.29 -0.30 -2.66
CA ILE A 50 -41.47 0.19 -3.34
C ILE A 50 -42.56 -0.87 -3.21
N ILE A 51 -43.69 -0.50 -2.61
CA ILE A 51 -44.85 -1.37 -2.46
C ILE A 51 -45.82 -1.05 -3.59
N ASP A 52 -46.10 -2.04 -4.43
CA ASP A 52 -47.17 -1.96 -5.43
C ASP A 52 -48.40 -2.67 -4.89
N ALA A 53 -49.32 -1.90 -4.30
CA ALA A 53 -50.55 -2.43 -3.71
C ALA A 53 -51.48 -3.08 -4.74
N LYS A 54 -51.37 -2.73 -6.02
CA LYS A 54 -52.22 -3.29 -7.09
C LYS A 54 -51.73 -4.66 -7.54
N LEU A 55 -50.43 -4.89 -7.50
CA LEU A 55 -49.83 -6.18 -7.81
C LEU A 55 -49.59 -7.06 -6.59
N GLY A 56 -49.63 -6.49 -5.38
CA GLY A 56 -49.25 -7.20 -4.17
C GLY A 56 -47.75 -7.50 -4.10
N TYR A 57 -46.93 -6.80 -4.91
CA TYR A 57 -45.49 -7.00 -4.95
C TYR A 57 -44.75 -5.99 -4.07
N LEU A 58 -43.69 -6.48 -3.45
CA LEU A 58 -42.68 -5.66 -2.81
C LEU A 58 -41.45 -5.63 -3.70
N TRP A 59 -41.09 -4.44 -4.18
CA TRP A 59 -39.95 -4.21 -5.04
C TRP A 59 -38.79 -3.63 -4.26
N HIS A 60 -37.58 -4.04 -4.61
CA HIS A 60 -36.34 -3.48 -4.08
C HIS A 60 -35.67 -2.63 -5.15
N PHE A 61 -35.47 -1.34 -4.86
CA PHE A 61 -34.78 -0.43 -5.75
C PHE A 61 -33.27 -0.58 -5.58
N LYS A 62 -32.61 -1.16 -6.59
CA LYS A 62 -31.16 -1.29 -6.66
C LYS A 62 -30.61 -0.30 -7.68
N LEU A 63 -29.61 0.48 -7.28
CA LEU A 63 -28.91 1.37 -8.20
C LEU A 63 -27.91 0.56 -9.04
N ASN A 64 -27.94 0.73 -10.36
CA ASN A 64 -26.93 0.16 -11.23
C ASN A 64 -25.67 1.03 -11.26
N LEU A 65 -24.66 0.63 -10.48
CA LEU A 65 -23.39 1.35 -10.39
C LEU A 65 -22.64 1.43 -11.74
N ALA A 66 -22.71 0.40 -12.59
CA ALA A 66 -22.07 0.40 -13.90
C ALA A 66 -22.74 1.37 -14.91
N ALA A 67 -24.02 1.72 -14.71
CA ALA A 67 -24.65 2.78 -15.47
C ALA A 67 -24.22 4.17 -14.96
N VAL A 68 -24.07 4.32 -13.64
CA VAL A 68 -23.69 5.59 -12.99
C VAL A 68 -22.29 6.04 -13.43
N THR A 69 -21.34 5.11 -13.62
CA THR A 69 -19.99 5.43 -14.13
C THR A 69 -20.00 6.10 -15.51
N ARG A 70 -21.08 5.94 -16.28
CA ARG A 70 -21.27 6.58 -17.60
C ARG A 70 -22.00 7.91 -17.52
N ILE A 71 -22.73 8.16 -16.43
CA ILE A 71 -23.55 9.36 -16.23
C ILE A 71 -22.72 10.45 -15.55
N ILE A 72 -21.95 10.10 -14.53
CA ILE A 72 -21.12 11.06 -13.79
C ILE A 72 -19.83 11.27 -14.58
N MET A 73 -19.68 12.47 -15.15
CA MET A 73 -18.54 12.84 -15.97
C MET A 73 -17.31 13.17 -15.13
N ASP A 74 -17.50 13.93 -14.05
CA ASP A 74 -16.42 14.30 -13.13
C ASP A 74 -15.93 13.08 -12.35
N LYS A 75 -14.64 12.80 -12.45
CA LYS A 75 -14.04 11.58 -11.89
C LYS A 75 -13.91 11.65 -10.37
N CYS A 76 -13.60 12.82 -9.81
CA CYS A 76 -13.55 12.99 -8.36
C CYS A 76 -14.93 12.75 -7.73
N SER A 77 -15.98 13.39 -8.25
CA SER A 77 -17.36 13.19 -7.80
C SER A 77 -17.83 11.75 -7.98
N LEU A 78 -17.44 11.08 -9.07
CA LEU A 78 -17.77 9.67 -9.29
C LEU A 78 -17.13 8.78 -8.22
N ILE A 79 -15.85 9.02 -7.89
CA ILE A 79 -15.14 8.25 -6.87
C ILE A 79 -15.76 8.49 -5.49
N ASP A 80 -16.00 9.74 -5.10
CA ASP A 80 -16.69 10.07 -3.85
C ASP A 80 -18.06 9.39 -3.76
N PHE A 81 -18.82 9.41 -4.85
CA PHE A 81 -20.10 8.73 -4.94
C PHE A 81 -19.95 7.22 -4.72
N LEU A 82 -18.99 6.57 -5.39
CA LEU A 82 -18.78 5.13 -5.29
C LEU A 82 -18.32 4.71 -3.89
N LEU A 83 -17.41 5.46 -3.25
CA LEU A 83 -16.92 5.16 -1.90
C LEU A 83 -18.02 5.16 -0.83
N LEU A 84 -19.11 5.91 -1.06
CA LEU A 84 -20.29 5.95 -0.18
C LEU A 84 -21.25 4.76 -0.39
N ARG A 85 -21.06 3.94 -1.44
CA ARG A 85 -21.97 2.84 -1.80
C ARG A 85 -21.40 1.48 -1.42
N PRO A 86 -22.23 0.55 -0.90
CA PRO A 86 -21.79 -0.81 -0.63
C PRO A 86 -21.51 -1.54 -1.95
N ASN A 87 -20.60 -2.52 -1.92
CA ASN A 87 -20.24 -3.36 -3.07
C ASN A 87 -19.75 -2.58 -4.32
N SER A 88 -19.20 -1.39 -4.13
CA SER A 88 -18.65 -0.56 -5.21
C SER A 88 -17.15 -0.76 -5.43
N LYS A 89 -16.46 -1.52 -4.59
CA LYS A 89 -14.99 -1.66 -4.60
C LYS A 89 -14.44 -2.04 -5.98
N ASP A 90 -14.97 -3.10 -6.58
CA ASP A 90 -14.53 -3.60 -7.88
C ASP A 90 -14.77 -2.55 -8.97
N ILE A 91 -15.93 -1.88 -8.94
CA ILE A 91 -16.29 -0.85 -9.91
C ILE A 91 -15.39 0.38 -9.77
N THR A 92 -15.06 0.79 -8.54
CA THR A 92 -14.14 1.90 -8.28
C THR A 92 -12.74 1.57 -8.80
N LEU A 93 -12.27 0.34 -8.60
CA LEU A 93 -10.99 -0.12 -9.14
C LEU A 93 -11.01 -0.22 -10.67
N GLU A 94 -12.12 -0.66 -11.27
CA GLU A 94 -12.31 -0.66 -12.72
C GLU A 94 -12.29 0.75 -13.32
N VAL A 95 -12.95 1.72 -12.67
CA VAL A 95 -12.93 3.13 -13.08
C VAL A 95 -11.50 3.67 -13.04
N LEU A 96 -10.79 3.44 -11.93
CA LEU A 96 -9.39 3.85 -11.77
C LEU A 96 -8.48 3.20 -12.81
N GLN A 97 -8.66 1.89 -13.04
CA GLN A 97 -7.92 1.14 -14.05
C GLN A 97 -8.19 1.68 -15.45
N HIS A 98 -9.44 1.97 -15.80
CA HIS A 98 -9.80 2.54 -17.10
C HIS A 98 -9.18 3.92 -17.29
N MET A 99 -9.25 4.78 -16.27
CA MET A 99 -8.66 6.13 -16.32
C MET A 99 -7.17 6.10 -16.62
N ILE A 100 -6.46 5.20 -15.95
CA ILE A 100 -5.01 5.09 -16.03
C ILE A 100 -4.56 4.35 -17.29
N LEU A 101 -5.11 3.17 -17.58
CA LEU A 101 -4.65 2.32 -18.69
C LEU A 101 -5.09 2.83 -20.06
N GLN A 102 -6.28 3.45 -20.16
CA GLN A 102 -6.76 4.04 -21.41
C GLN A 102 -6.33 5.51 -21.56
N LYS A 103 -5.58 6.04 -20.58
CA LYS A 103 -5.11 7.44 -20.54
C LYS A 103 -6.23 8.45 -20.79
N THR A 104 -7.44 8.19 -20.25
CA THR A 104 -8.58 9.10 -20.45
C THR A 104 -8.48 10.36 -19.61
N SER A 105 -7.58 10.37 -18.62
CA SER A 105 -7.40 11.48 -17.67
C SER A 105 -5.94 11.87 -17.57
N ASN A 106 -5.73 13.16 -17.27
CA ASN A 106 -4.39 13.72 -17.07
C ASN A 106 -3.84 13.35 -15.69
N LEU A 107 -2.52 13.47 -15.50
CA LEU A 107 -1.85 13.13 -14.24
C LEU A 107 -2.43 13.89 -13.03
N ILE A 108 -2.81 15.17 -13.22
CA ILE A 108 -3.40 16.00 -12.16
C ILE A 108 -4.75 15.44 -11.71
N GLU A 109 -5.62 15.05 -12.65
CA GLU A 109 -6.90 14.41 -12.31
C GLU A 109 -6.68 13.09 -11.59
N ILE A 110 -5.73 12.27 -12.04
CA ILE A 110 -5.40 11.00 -11.40
C ILE A 110 -4.89 11.24 -9.97
N GLY A 111 -4.03 12.25 -9.77
CA GLY A 111 -3.55 12.67 -8.46
C GLY A 111 -4.68 13.09 -7.53
N ASN A 112 -5.61 13.92 -8.01
CA ASN A 112 -6.80 14.30 -7.24
C ASN A 112 -7.64 13.08 -6.86
N VAL A 113 -7.86 12.14 -7.79
CA VAL A 113 -8.59 10.89 -7.48
C VAL A 113 -7.87 10.08 -6.40
N PHE A 114 -6.54 9.97 -6.45
CA PHE A 114 -5.77 9.32 -5.38
C PHE A 114 -5.93 10.03 -4.04
N ASP A 115 -5.94 11.36 -4.02
CA ASP A 115 -6.14 12.14 -2.80
C ASP A 115 -7.51 11.84 -2.17
N HIS A 116 -8.59 11.80 -2.97
CA HIS A 116 -9.92 11.42 -2.48
C HIS A 116 -9.97 9.99 -1.91
N LEU A 117 -9.34 9.02 -2.60
CA LEU A 117 -9.24 7.63 -2.11
C LEU A 117 -8.47 7.54 -0.78
N ASN A 118 -7.32 8.20 -0.72
CA ASN A 118 -6.42 8.13 0.43
C ASN A 118 -6.97 8.90 1.64
N ILE A 119 -7.73 9.97 1.45
CA ILE A 119 -8.48 10.65 2.53
C ILE A 119 -9.46 9.68 3.19
N VAL A 120 -10.20 8.91 2.40
CA VAL A 120 -11.14 7.90 2.92
C VAL A 120 -10.40 6.76 3.62
N TYR A 121 -9.30 6.28 3.02
CA TYR A 121 -8.46 5.26 3.65
C TYR A 121 -7.89 5.72 5.00
N LYS A 122 -7.41 6.97 5.09
CA LYS A 122 -6.89 7.55 6.34
C LYS A 122 -7.97 7.65 7.41
N LYS A 123 -9.18 8.08 7.05
CA LYS A 123 -10.32 8.14 7.98
C LYS A 123 -10.64 6.76 8.55
N HIS A 124 -10.63 5.74 7.71
CA HIS A 124 -10.85 4.36 8.15
C HIS A 124 -9.76 3.88 9.11
N LEU A 125 -8.49 4.14 8.79
CA LEU A 125 -7.36 3.81 9.66
C LEU A 125 -7.50 4.47 11.05
N ASN A 126 -7.90 5.75 11.09
CA ASN A 126 -8.10 6.47 12.34
C ASN A 126 -9.33 5.98 13.13
N ASN A 127 -10.41 5.59 12.46
CA ASN A 127 -11.60 5.05 13.12
C ASN A 127 -11.30 3.71 13.81
N HIS A 128 -10.48 2.85 13.19
CA HIS A 128 -10.00 1.64 13.86
C HIS A 128 -9.20 1.92 15.14
N ILE A 129 -8.52 3.07 15.21
CA ILE A 129 -7.76 3.50 16.41
C ILE A 129 -8.70 4.11 17.47
N MET A 130 -9.78 4.80 17.06
CA MET A 130 -10.69 5.54 17.95
C MET A 130 -11.87 4.71 18.50
N ASN A 131 -12.20 3.57 17.88
CA ASN A 131 -13.26 2.65 18.34
C ASN A 131 -12.96 1.96 19.70
N THR A 132 -11.87 2.32 20.38
CA THR A 132 -11.58 1.91 21.77
C THR A 132 -12.15 2.87 22.83
N SER A 133 -12.88 3.93 22.44
CA SER A 133 -13.53 4.86 23.37
C SER A 133 -15.04 4.97 23.09
N PRO A 134 -15.91 4.75 24.09
CA PRO A 134 -17.36 4.79 23.88
C PRO A 134 -17.84 6.24 23.85
N LEU A 135 -18.39 6.68 22.70
CA LEU A 135 -19.03 7.99 22.54
C LEU A 135 -20.54 7.84 22.26
N SER A 136 -21.29 8.86 22.66
CA SER A 136 -22.75 8.87 22.87
C SER A 136 -23.61 8.69 21.61
N ASN A 137 -24.74 7.99 21.75
CA ASN A 137 -25.57 7.40 20.68
C ASN A 137 -26.32 8.39 19.75
N ASP A 138 -26.60 9.63 20.15
CA ASP A 138 -27.55 10.48 19.38
C ASP A 138 -26.97 11.10 18.12
N TYR A 139 -25.63 11.23 18.01
CA TYR A 139 -24.95 11.67 16.78
C TYR A 139 -24.54 10.50 15.86
N MET A 140 -24.71 9.25 16.30
CA MET A 140 -24.29 8.07 15.52
C MET A 140 -25.19 7.81 14.31
N ILE A 141 -26.50 8.03 14.43
CA ILE A 141 -27.47 7.63 13.39
C ILE A 141 -27.29 8.44 12.09
N VAL A 142 -26.96 9.74 12.18
CA VAL A 142 -26.70 10.58 11.00
C VAL A 142 -25.30 10.30 10.42
N ALA A 143 -24.30 10.08 11.29
CA ALA A 143 -22.94 9.76 10.88
C ALA A 143 -22.82 8.40 10.18
N GLU A 144 -23.57 7.38 10.61
CA GLU A 144 -23.61 6.05 9.97
C GLU A 144 -24.13 6.11 8.52
N SER A 145 -25.03 7.04 8.20
CA SER A 145 -25.61 7.16 6.85
C SER A 145 -24.64 7.70 5.79
N LEU A 146 -23.59 8.42 6.23
CA LEU A 146 -22.57 9.06 5.38
C LEU A 146 -21.17 8.44 5.55
N GLN A 147 -21.05 7.34 6.29
CA GLN A 147 -19.80 6.60 6.37
C GLN A 147 -19.48 5.98 5.00
N CYS A 148 -18.24 6.18 4.55
CA CYS A 148 -17.73 5.46 3.39
C CYS A 148 -17.84 3.97 3.67
N LYS A 149 -18.55 3.26 2.79
CA LYS A 149 -18.85 1.83 2.94
C LYS A 149 -17.78 0.96 2.32
N VAL A 150 -16.96 1.57 1.46
CA VAL A 150 -15.89 0.91 0.74
C VAL A 150 -14.59 1.66 1.01
N VAL A 151 -13.56 0.87 1.30
CA VAL A 151 -12.20 1.33 1.51
C VAL A 151 -11.32 0.61 0.50
N ILE A 152 -10.46 1.38 -0.15
CA ILE A 152 -9.47 0.86 -1.10
C ILE A 152 -8.12 0.92 -0.39
N GLU A 153 -7.52 -0.25 -0.19
CA GLU A 153 -6.23 -0.40 0.46
C GLU A 153 -5.09 -0.26 -0.55
N GLN A 154 -3.88 -0.02 -0.05
CA GLN A 154 -2.66 0.07 -0.89
C GLN A 154 -2.46 -1.20 -1.73
N LEU A 155 -2.72 -2.38 -1.14
CA LEU A 155 -2.63 -3.66 -1.83
C LEU A 155 -3.65 -3.81 -2.97
N ASP A 156 -4.84 -3.21 -2.83
CA ASP A 156 -5.87 -3.27 -3.88
C ASP A 156 -5.44 -2.48 -5.12
N VAL A 157 -4.93 -1.26 -4.91
CA VAL A 157 -4.39 -0.42 -5.99
C VAL A 157 -3.21 -1.11 -6.64
N TYR A 158 -2.31 -1.71 -5.85
CA TYR A 158 -1.18 -2.47 -6.37
C TYR A 158 -1.61 -3.60 -7.30
N LYS A 159 -2.47 -4.51 -6.83
CA LYS A 159 -2.89 -5.69 -7.60
C LYS A 159 -3.72 -5.34 -8.82
N HIS A 160 -4.65 -4.39 -8.69
CA HIS A 160 -5.64 -4.13 -9.75
C HIS A 160 -5.24 -3.02 -10.71
N VAL A 161 -4.33 -2.11 -10.31
CA VAL A 161 -3.88 -1.00 -11.14
C VAL A 161 -2.42 -1.19 -11.52
N PHE A 162 -1.51 -1.26 -10.55
CA PHE A 162 -0.08 -1.18 -10.85
C PHE A 162 0.48 -2.41 -11.56
N VAL A 163 0.09 -3.63 -11.17
CA VAL A 163 0.51 -4.86 -11.89
C VAL A 163 0.12 -4.79 -13.37
N LYS A 164 -1.17 -4.50 -13.63
CA LYS A 164 -1.71 -4.35 -14.99
C LYS A 164 -1.11 -3.17 -15.76
N LEU A 165 -0.70 -2.12 -15.06
CA LEU A 165 -0.05 -0.94 -15.64
C LEU A 165 1.37 -1.28 -16.09
N VAL A 166 2.15 -1.99 -15.28
CA VAL A 166 3.49 -2.45 -15.67
C VAL A 166 3.38 -3.37 -16.88
N ASP A 167 2.47 -4.36 -16.85
CA ASP A 167 2.30 -5.31 -17.95
C ASP A 167 1.93 -4.65 -19.29
N LYS A 168 1.06 -3.62 -19.27
CA LYS A 168 0.57 -2.97 -20.50
C LYS A 168 1.48 -1.87 -21.02
N LEU A 169 2.15 -1.13 -20.13
CA LEU A 169 2.92 0.07 -20.47
C LEU A 169 4.40 -0.22 -20.79
N GLU A 170 4.80 -1.49 -20.91
CA GLU A 170 6.16 -1.87 -21.28
C GLU A 170 6.53 -1.60 -22.76
N ASN A 171 5.56 -1.28 -23.61
CA ASN A 171 5.74 -1.23 -25.06
C ASN A 171 6.46 0.03 -25.59
N THR A 172 6.23 1.21 -24.99
CA THR A 172 6.86 2.46 -25.45
C THR A 172 7.60 3.20 -24.33
N LYS A 173 8.58 4.04 -24.69
CA LYS A 173 9.37 4.84 -23.72
C LYS A 173 8.50 5.87 -22.97
N ASP A 174 7.48 6.41 -23.61
CA ASP A 174 6.61 7.41 -22.99
C ASP A 174 5.60 6.76 -22.04
N ASP A 175 5.14 5.55 -22.37
CA ASP A 175 4.31 4.72 -21.49
C ASP A 175 5.05 4.36 -20.19
N LYS A 176 6.32 4.00 -20.31
CA LYS A 176 7.22 3.72 -19.19
C LYS A 176 7.42 4.92 -18.26
N LYS A 177 7.63 6.11 -18.80
CA LYS A 177 7.73 7.34 -18.01
C LYS A 177 6.41 7.67 -17.32
N PHE A 178 5.29 7.50 -18.03
CA PHE A 178 3.97 7.73 -17.49
C PHE A 178 3.65 6.79 -16.32
N ALA A 179 4.03 5.51 -16.42
CA ALA A 179 3.94 4.53 -15.33
C ALA A 179 4.65 5.02 -14.06
N VAL A 180 5.90 5.50 -14.19
CA VAL A 180 6.66 6.07 -13.07
C VAL A 180 5.97 7.31 -12.52
N SER A 181 5.49 8.22 -13.38
CA SER A 181 4.77 9.42 -12.94
C SER A 181 3.53 9.09 -12.11
N ILE A 182 2.74 8.10 -12.50
CA ILE A 182 1.56 7.68 -11.73
C ILE A 182 1.97 7.07 -10.38
N LEU A 183 3.01 6.23 -10.35
CA LEU A 183 3.52 5.65 -9.11
C LEU A 183 4.00 6.73 -8.13
N VAL A 184 4.76 7.71 -8.63
CA VAL A 184 5.24 8.84 -7.84
C VAL A 184 4.07 9.69 -7.34
N GLU A 185 3.04 9.92 -8.18
CA GLU A 185 1.85 10.68 -7.80
C GLU A 185 1.03 9.96 -6.70
N TYR A 186 0.93 8.63 -6.78
CA TYR A 186 0.28 7.84 -5.73
C TYR A 186 1.06 7.89 -4.41
N ILE A 187 2.40 7.75 -4.47
CA ILE A 187 3.28 7.88 -3.30
C ILE A 187 3.19 9.29 -2.69
N ARG A 188 3.14 10.34 -3.52
CA ARG A 188 2.91 11.73 -3.09
C ARG A 188 1.60 11.81 -2.31
N SER A 189 0.50 11.33 -2.89
CA SER A 189 -0.82 11.34 -2.25
C SER A 189 -0.83 10.61 -0.90
N LEU A 190 -0.15 9.46 -0.78
CA LEU A 190 0.00 8.74 0.50
C LEU A 190 0.80 9.56 1.53
N THR A 191 1.88 10.19 1.09
CA THR A 191 2.76 11.01 1.94
C THR A 191 2.03 12.24 2.46
N ASP A 192 1.31 12.95 1.60
CA ASP A 192 0.55 14.16 1.96
C ASP A 192 -0.58 13.84 2.96
N ASN A 193 -1.21 12.68 2.80
CA ASN A 193 -2.21 12.17 3.75
C ASN A 193 -1.62 11.54 5.03
N LYS A 194 -0.29 11.56 5.19
CA LYS A 194 0.45 10.98 6.34
C LYS A 194 0.09 9.52 6.57
N ILE A 195 0.04 8.74 5.49
CA ILE A 195 -0.18 7.29 5.51
C ILE A 195 1.18 6.62 5.39
N THR A 196 1.42 5.59 6.20
CA THR A 196 2.65 4.79 6.10
C THR A 196 2.62 4.00 4.79
N ILE A 197 3.61 4.24 3.94
CA ILE A 197 3.73 3.58 2.64
C ILE A 197 4.28 2.17 2.85
N GLU A 198 3.62 1.18 2.26
CA GLU A 198 4.04 -0.22 2.35
C GLU A 198 5.29 -0.49 1.48
N HIS A 199 6.21 -1.32 1.97
CA HIS A 199 7.53 -1.53 1.36
C HIS A 199 7.49 -1.98 -0.10
N PHE A 200 6.48 -2.77 -0.49
CA PHE A 200 6.35 -3.26 -1.87
C PHE A 200 6.11 -2.14 -2.89
N LEU A 201 5.56 -0.99 -2.48
CA LEU A 201 5.38 0.17 -3.37
C LEU A 201 6.73 0.80 -3.70
N TYR A 202 7.63 0.87 -2.73
CA TYR A 202 8.98 1.36 -2.95
C TYR A 202 9.80 0.40 -3.80
N GLU A 203 9.68 -0.92 -3.55
CA GLU A 203 10.31 -1.93 -4.39
C GLU A 203 9.85 -1.81 -5.85
N LEU A 204 8.54 -1.68 -6.07
CA LEU A 204 7.98 -1.47 -7.41
C LEU A 204 8.52 -0.20 -8.06
N LEU A 205 8.52 0.92 -7.34
CA LEU A 205 9.04 2.20 -7.82
C LEU A 205 10.52 2.09 -8.24
N ILE A 206 11.36 1.49 -7.39
CA ILE A 206 12.79 1.33 -7.67
C ILE A 206 12.98 0.47 -8.93
N ASN A 207 12.27 -0.66 -9.03
CA ASN A 207 12.34 -1.53 -10.20
C ASN A 207 11.91 -0.80 -11.48
N CYS A 208 10.82 -0.02 -11.43
CA CYS A 208 10.39 0.80 -12.57
C CYS A 208 11.43 1.86 -12.96
N LEU A 209 12.05 2.56 -12.00
CA LEU A 209 13.08 3.56 -12.27
C LEU A 209 14.32 2.96 -12.92
N VAL A 210 14.74 1.77 -12.46
CA VAL A 210 15.89 1.04 -13.02
C VAL A 210 15.60 0.58 -14.45
N ILE A 211 14.45 -0.06 -14.69
CA ILE A 211 14.03 -0.51 -16.03
C ILE A 211 14.02 0.68 -17.02
N ASN A 212 13.60 1.85 -16.55
CA ASN A 212 13.51 3.07 -17.35
C ASN A 212 14.83 3.86 -17.42
N LYS A 213 15.90 3.37 -16.78
CA LYS A 213 17.21 4.01 -16.69
C LYS A 213 17.15 5.45 -16.13
N MET A 214 16.19 5.73 -15.26
CA MET A 214 15.96 7.03 -14.62
C MET A 214 16.81 7.16 -13.35
N TYR A 215 18.10 6.86 -13.43
CA TYR A 215 18.99 6.73 -12.27
C TYR A 215 19.14 8.02 -11.47
N PHE A 216 19.10 9.17 -12.12
CA PHE A 216 19.16 10.46 -11.44
C PHE A 216 17.96 10.67 -10.52
N GLN A 217 16.75 10.32 -10.97
CA GLN A 217 15.55 10.40 -10.13
C GLN A 217 15.62 9.42 -8.98
N LEU A 218 16.07 8.18 -9.23
CA LEU A 218 16.30 7.21 -8.16
C LEU A 218 17.26 7.75 -7.09
N HIS A 219 18.38 8.34 -7.52
CA HIS A 219 19.36 8.95 -6.63
C HIS A 219 18.72 10.04 -5.77
N GLN A 220 18.00 10.98 -6.39
CA GLN A 220 17.33 12.06 -5.67
C GLN A 220 16.28 11.53 -4.68
N MET A 221 15.45 10.56 -5.08
CA MET A 221 14.39 10.04 -4.22
C MET A 221 14.92 9.34 -2.96
N VAL A 222 16.06 8.64 -3.06
CA VAL A 222 16.73 8.03 -1.91
C VAL A 222 17.48 9.07 -1.08
N GLN A 223 18.17 10.01 -1.72
CA GLN A 223 18.95 11.05 -1.04
C GLN A 223 18.06 12.01 -0.23
N TYR A 224 16.90 12.38 -0.75
CA TYR A 224 15.94 13.25 -0.08
C TYR A 224 14.93 12.48 0.80
N HIS A 225 15.16 11.20 1.08
CA HIS A 225 14.31 10.36 1.94
C HIS A 225 12.84 10.30 1.53
N ILE A 226 12.55 10.44 0.23
CA ILE A 226 11.20 10.16 -0.30
C ILE A 226 10.94 8.64 -0.21
N VAL A 227 11.98 7.85 -0.50
CA VAL A 227 12.00 6.42 -0.18
C VAL A 227 12.44 6.26 1.27
N ILE A 228 11.58 5.64 2.09
CA ILE A 228 11.90 5.38 3.50
C ILE A 228 13.03 4.35 3.59
N ASP A 229 14.01 4.65 4.43
CA ASP A 229 15.13 3.75 4.67
C ASP A 229 14.63 2.42 5.24
N SER A 230 15.08 1.31 4.66
CA SER A 230 14.80 -0.03 5.20
C SER A 230 15.85 -1.03 4.75
N LYS A 231 16.09 -2.06 5.57
CA LYS A 231 17.05 -3.12 5.24
C LYS A 231 16.72 -3.83 3.91
N PRO A 232 15.46 -4.22 3.63
CA PRO A 232 15.12 -4.86 2.36
C PRO A 232 15.40 -3.99 1.14
N LEU A 233 15.11 -2.68 1.20
CA LEU A 233 15.36 -1.76 0.10
C LEU A 233 16.85 -1.50 -0.11
N ALA A 234 17.65 -1.47 0.95
CA ALA A 234 19.10 -1.40 0.83
C ALA A 234 19.68 -2.64 0.16
N CYS A 235 19.22 -3.84 0.52
CA CYS A 235 19.60 -5.09 -0.17
C CYS A 235 19.21 -5.07 -1.65
N LEU A 236 18.03 -4.54 -1.97
CA LEU A 236 17.61 -4.33 -3.36
C LEU A 236 18.59 -3.40 -4.10
N LEU A 237 18.96 -2.25 -3.52
CA LEU A 237 19.94 -1.33 -4.12
C LEU A 237 21.32 -1.98 -4.32
N LEU A 238 21.77 -2.83 -3.40
CA LEU A 238 23.02 -3.59 -3.57
C LEU A 238 22.94 -4.55 -4.75
N SER A 239 21.80 -5.22 -4.97
CA SER A 239 21.61 -6.08 -6.13
C SER A 239 21.69 -5.31 -7.47
N LEU A 240 21.39 -4.02 -7.44
CA LEU A 240 21.37 -3.12 -8.60
C LEU A 240 22.74 -2.52 -8.96
N GLU A 241 23.79 -2.78 -8.17
CA GLU A 241 25.13 -2.23 -8.37
C GLU A 241 25.70 -2.53 -9.76
N SER A 242 25.41 -3.70 -10.33
CA SER A 242 25.87 -4.10 -11.67
C SER A 242 25.34 -3.19 -12.78
N LEU A 243 24.15 -2.61 -12.59
CA LEU A 243 23.50 -1.73 -13.55
C LEU A 243 23.81 -0.25 -13.27
N TYR A 244 23.89 0.10 -11.98
CA TYR A 244 24.13 1.45 -11.52
C TYR A 244 25.14 1.45 -10.37
N SER A 245 26.41 1.69 -10.69
CA SER A 245 27.52 1.65 -9.72
C SER A 245 27.31 2.50 -8.45
N PRO A 246 26.71 3.71 -8.52
CA PRO A 246 26.42 4.50 -7.31
C PRO A 246 25.36 3.87 -6.38
N ALA A 247 24.59 2.87 -6.82
CA ALA A 247 23.60 2.17 -5.98
C ALA A 247 24.24 1.57 -4.73
N HIS A 248 25.50 1.11 -4.83
CA HIS A 248 26.24 0.57 -3.70
C HIS A 248 26.41 1.60 -2.57
N GLN A 249 26.84 2.82 -2.91
CA GLN A 249 27.01 3.89 -1.92
C GLN A 249 25.65 4.31 -1.35
N MET A 250 24.62 4.42 -2.20
CA MET A 250 23.27 4.75 -1.75
C MET A 250 22.71 3.71 -0.76
N ALA A 251 22.99 2.42 -0.99
CA ALA A 251 22.60 1.34 -0.09
C ALA A 251 23.34 1.41 1.25
N LEU A 252 24.65 1.65 1.22
CA LEU A 252 25.45 1.85 2.44
C LEU A 252 24.98 3.06 3.23
N ASP A 253 24.69 4.18 2.57
CA ASP A 253 24.16 5.38 3.21
C ASP A 253 22.79 5.09 3.85
N MET A 254 21.93 4.34 3.17
CA MET A 254 20.64 3.90 3.71
C MET A 254 20.80 3.02 4.97
N LEU A 255 21.69 2.02 4.93
CA LEU A 255 21.96 1.15 6.08
C LEU A 255 22.58 1.93 7.25
N HIS A 256 23.49 2.86 6.96
CA HIS A 256 24.15 3.68 7.97
C HIS A 256 23.13 4.57 8.70
N ARG A 257 22.17 5.17 7.98
CA ARG A 257 21.10 5.99 8.58
C ARG A 257 20.16 5.19 9.48
N LEU A 258 19.93 3.91 9.18
CA LEU A 258 19.09 3.04 10.00
C LEU A 258 19.68 2.73 11.38
N ASN A 259 21.01 2.84 11.55
CA ASN A 259 21.76 2.60 12.78
C ASN A 259 21.47 1.25 13.50
N THR A 260 20.81 0.32 12.81
CA THR A 260 20.40 -1.01 13.28
C THR A 260 20.94 -2.11 12.37
N ALA A 261 21.63 -1.73 11.29
CA ALA A 261 22.06 -2.61 10.21
C ALA A 261 23.59 -2.74 10.13
N HIS A 262 24.26 -2.71 11.27
CA HIS A 262 25.72 -2.70 11.32
C HIS A 262 26.35 -4.02 10.85
N GLU A 263 25.72 -5.16 11.12
CA GLU A 263 26.19 -6.47 10.64
C GLU A 263 26.11 -6.56 9.12
N GLU A 264 25.00 -6.10 8.54
CA GLU A 264 24.77 -6.09 7.11
C GLU A 264 25.77 -5.16 6.39
N ILE A 265 26.08 -3.98 6.95
CA ILE A 265 27.12 -3.08 6.42
C ILE A 265 28.49 -3.79 6.37
N VAL A 266 28.84 -4.49 7.44
CA VAL A 266 30.11 -5.22 7.52
C VAL A 266 30.17 -6.35 6.49
N GLU A 267 29.10 -7.11 6.35
CA GLU A 267 28.99 -8.18 5.35
C GLU A 267 29.14 -7.65 3.92
N VAL A 268 28.50 -6.52 3.63
CA VAL A 268 28.58 -5.85 2.32
C VAL A 268 30.01 -5.38 2.05
N LEU A 269 30.68 -4.73 3.00
CA LEU A 269 32.07 -4.28 2.85
C LEU A 269 33.04 -5.47 2.66
N LEU A 270 32.80 -6.57 3.38
CA LEU A 270 33.58 -7.80 3.25
C LEU A 270 33.42 -8.45 1.87
N SER A 271 32.20 -8.50 1.34
CA SER A 271 31.92 -9.04 0.00
C SER A 271 32.68 -8.32 -1.12
N LYS A 272 33.02 -7.04 -0.91
CA LYS A 272 33.79 -6.20 -1.84
C LYS A 272 35.29 -6.18 -1.56
N ASN A 273 35.78 -7.06 -0.68
CA ASN A 273 37.18 -7.10 -0.24
C ASN A 273 37.67 -5.80 0.42
N GLN A 274 36.77 -4.95 0.92
CA GLN A 274 37.12 -3.71 1.62
C GLN A 274 37.37 -3.97 3.11
N VAL A 275 38.31 -4.87 3.41
CA VAL A 275 38.58 -5.39 4.77
C VAL A 275 38.98 -4.28 5.75
N ILE A 276 39.78 -3.30 5.32
CA ILE A 276 40.21 -2.20 6.20
C ILE A 276 39.04 -1.29 6.57
N SER A 277 38.15 -0.99 5.61
CA SER A 277 36.97 -0.16 5.85
C SER A 277 35.97 -0.88 6.77
N SER A 278 35.75 -2.18 6.58
CA SER A 278 34.90 -2.97 7.46
C SER A 278 35.46 -3.02 8.89
N MET A 279 36.78 -3.27 9.05
CA MET A 279 37.41 -3.29 10.37
C MET A 279 37.29 -1.96 11.11
N ARG A 280 37.57 -0.83 10.43
CA ARG A 280 37.42 0.50 11.03
C ARG A 280 35.99 0.76 11.47
N TYR A 281 35.02 0.35 10.66
CA TYR A 281 33.60 0.48 10.99
C TYR A 281 33.22 -0.37 12.22
N MET A 282 33.67 -1.62 12.28
CA MET A 282 33.44 -2.53 13.41
C MET A 282 34.09 -2.05 14.71
N SER A 283 35.31 -1.51 14.61
CA SER A 283 36.02 -0.91 15.74
C SER A 283 35.25 0.28 16.30
N LYS A 284 34.72 1.16 15.43
CA LYS A 284 33.92 2.33 15.83
C LYS A 284 32.61 1.95 16.55
N HIS A 285 31.99 0.83 16.17
CA HIS A 285 30.71 0.37 16.73
C HIS A 285 30.84 -0.77 17.76
N ASN A 286 32.07 -1.13 18.19
CA ASN A 286 32.36 -2.18 19.16
C ASN A 286 31.77 -3.58 18.84
N MET A 287 31.75 -3.97 17.56
CA MET A 287 31.18 -5.25 17.09
C MET A 287 32.21 -6.36 16.81
N LEU A 288 33.38 -6.27 17.44
CA LEU A 288 34.50 -7.20 17.22
C LEU A 288 34.37 -8.42 18.13
N ASP A 289 33.49 -9.34 17.76
CA ASP A 289 33.42 -10.68 18.38
C ASP A 289 34.43 -11.64 17.74
N HIS A 290 34.73 -12.73 18.46
CA HIS A 290 35.67 -13.77 18.01
C HIS A 290 35.21 -14.46 16.70
N SER A 291 33.91 -14.47 16.43
CA SER A 291 33.31 -15.00 15.19
C SER A 291 33.52 -14.06 13.99
N THR A 292 33.42 -12.75 14.19
CA THR A 292 33.64 -11.71 13.18
C THR A 292 35.13 -11.57 12.83
N TYR A 293 36.03 -11.75 13.81
CA TYR A 293 37.47 -11.86 13.57
C TYR A 293 37.83 -13.05 12.67
N ARG A 294 37.18 -14.20 12.86
CA ARG A 294 37.38 -15.38 12.01
C ARG A 294 36.97 -15.11 10.56
N LYS A 295 35.81 -14.48 10.36
CA LYS A 295 35.36 -14.07 9.02
C LYS A 295 36.33 -13.07 8.36
N LEU A 296 36.82 -12.08 9.11
CA LEU A 296 37.81 -11.11 8.62
C LEU A 296 39.14 -11.75 8.24
N THR A 297 39.63 -12.70 9.05
CA THR A 297 40.88 -13.41 8.77
C THR A 297 40.74 -14.36 7.59
N GLU A 298 39.64 -15.08 7.46
CA GLU A 298 39.35 -15.92 6.29
C GLU A 298 39.29 -15.08 5.00
N VAL A 299 38.63 -13.91 5.02
CA VAL A 299 38.59 -12.99 3.87
C VAL A 299 39.96 -12.38 3.59
N ALA A 300 40.72 -11.96 4.61
CA ALA A 300 42.07 -11.41 4.46
C ALA A 300 43.08 -12.43 3.92
N ILE A 301 42.93 -13.71 4.28
CA ILE A 301 43.74 -14.83 3.75
C ILE A 301 43.42 -15.03 2.26
N SER A 302 42.14 -14.95 1.88
CA SER A 302 41.71 -15.12 0.48
C SER A 302 42.17 -13.99 -0.45
N THR A 303 42.37 -12.77 0.08
CA THR A 303 42.85 -11.60 -0.69
C THR A 303 44.37 -11.55 -0.89
N ASN A 304 45.12 -12.51 -0.32
CA ASN A 304 46.57 -12.73 -0.51
C ASN A 304 47.47 -11.48 -0.33
N ASN A 305 47.01 -10.50 0.46
CA ASN A 305 47.68 -9.22 0.65
C ASN A 305 48.23 -9.12 2.07
N SER A 306 49.54 -9.32 2.25
CA SER A 306 50.17 -9.50 3.59
C SER A 306 49.97 -8.30 4.53
N LYS A 307 49.76 -7.10 3.98
CA LYS A 307 49.51 -5.87 4.73
C LYS A 307 48.15 -5.88 5.42
N ILE A 308 47.11 -6.40 4.76
CA ILE A 308 45.75 -6.47 5.31
C ILE A 308 45.72 -7.49 6.46
N LEU A 309 46.41 -8.62 6.29
CA LEU A 309 46.56 -9.64 7.34
C LEU A 309 47.31 -9.11 8.57
N HIS A 310 48.37 -8.32 8.37
CA HIS A 310 49.09 -7.69 9.46
C HIS A 310 48.22 -6.67 10.21
N SER A 311 47.51 -5.81 9.49
CA SER A 311 46.59 -4.83 10.10
C SER A 311 45.43 -5.49 10.84
N THR A 312 44.84 -6.58 10.31
CA THR A 312 43.82 -7.36 11.05
C THR A 312 44.37 -7.98 12.34
N LYS A 313 45.63 -8.42 12.34
CA LYS A 313 46.27 -9.00 13.52
C LYS A 313 46.66 -7.94 14.55
N GLU A 314 47.19 -6.80 14.10
CA GLU A 314 47.54 -5.69 14.98
C GLU A 314 46.34 -5.05 15.66
N GLU A 315 45.22 -4.82 14.98
CA GLU A 315 44.01 -4.26 15.63
C GLU A 315 43.43 -5.21 16.68
N PHE A 316 43.50 -6.52 16.45
CA PHE A 316 43.08 -7.53 17.43
C PHE A 316 44.04 -7.61 18.62
N LEU A 317 45.36 -7.52 18.38
CA LEU A 317 46.37 -7.48 19.43
C LEU A 317 46.25 -6.21 20.28
N GLN A 318 46.08 -5.04 19.65
CA GLN A 318 45.92 -3.77 20.35
C GLN A 318 44.67 -3.78 21.25
N ARG A 319 43.57 -4.41 20.82
CA ARG A 319 42.37 -4.56 21.67
C ARG A 319 42.47 -5.64 22.74
N ASN A 320 43.09 -6.80 22.46
CA ASN A 320 43.36 -7.79 23.51
C ASN A 320 44.26 -7.22 24.61
N VAL A 321 45.21 -6.35 24.24
CA VAL A 321 46.05 -5.62 25.21
C VAL A 321 45.23 -4.59 25.98
N THR A 322 44.34 -3.82 25.33
CA THR A 322 43.47 -2.87 26.07
C THR A 322 42.43 -3.57 26.96
N SER A 323 41.88 -4.72 26.56
CA SER A 323 40.99 -5.51 27.40
C SER A 323 41.72 -6.23 28.53
N ASN A 324 43.02 -6.53 28.40
CA ASN A 324 43.82 -7.04 29.52
C ASN A 324 44.28 -5.91 30.47
N ASP A 325 44.56 -4.71 29.96
CA ASP A 325 44.93 -3.55 30.78
C ASP A 325 43.76 -3.01 31.63
N GLU A 326 42.51 -3.22 31.24
CA GLU A 326 41.34 -2.94 32.09
C GLU A 326 41.16 -3.94 33.24
N PHE A 327 41.77 -5.13 33.19
CA PHE A 327 41.79 -6.08 34.31
C PHE A 327 43.00 -5.91 35.25
N ASP A 328 44.08 -5.27 34.80
CA ASP A 328 45.31 -5.11 35.61
C ASP A 328 45.36 -3.82 36.44
N THR A 329 44.41 -2.90 36.30
CA THR A 329 44.35 -1.68 37.14
C THR A 329 43.60 -1.87 38.46
N ASN A 330 43.04 -3.05 38.74
CA ASN A 330 42.34 -3.36 39.99
C ASN A 330 43.09 -4.34 40.93
N SER A 331 44.38 -4.59 40.72
CA SER A 331 45.14 -5.56 41.55
C SER A 331 46.39 -5.01 42.25
N ARG A 332 46.70 -3.71 42.18
CA ARG A 332 47.77 -3.11 43.01
C ARG A 332 47.46 -1.66 43.41
N GLY A 333 47.06 -1.48 44.67
CA GLY A 333 46.94 -0.18 45.34
C GLY A 333 45.91 -0.18 46.44
#